data_AF-A0A8T4AAX8-F1
#
_entry.id   AF-A0A8T4AAX8-F1
#
_cell.length_a   1.000
_cell.length_b   1.000
_cell.length_c   1.000
_cell.angle_alpha   90.00
_cell.angle_beta   90.00
_cell.angle_gamma   90.00
#
_symmetry.space_group_name_H-M   'P 1'
#
loop_
_entity.id
_entity.type
_entity.pdbx_description
1 polymer ?
#
loop_
_entity_poly.entity_id
_entity_poly.type
_entity_poly.pdbx_seq_one_letter_code
_entity_poly.pdbx_strand_id
1 'polypeptide(L)'
;MPKVRFHVRSKLRIQERLFKAIKKSALFSWFEEITIKQLFLTFVTIIIFCGIAYNILSFFPGQGLITRGGGPFKPGLNTLLESIYFSTVTASSLGYGDITPVGISMVLAMLEVLAGLMFIGGFASKIISVKTDAMLEEIYRMNINDEIRSMRSTLFLHRKDIDKLSRGDRETMKTIAVHIGNTFAEIKYVMKTILKNDVEEHKLYINLTLESINDTLRKLVDKSKELGVKIKKSDATNIKVEVSYVIKMVNKSPLFSARIEKIESYLKELDSVSE
;
A
#
# COMPACT_ATOMS: atom_id res chain seq x y z
N MET A 1 18.48 17.37 39.65
CA MET A 1 17.04 17.14 39.40
C MET A 1 16.81 15.82 38.61
N PRO A 2 16.76 14.64 39.26
CA PRO A 2 16.62 13.35 38.56
C PRO A 2 15.21 12.72 38.59
N LYS A 3 14.26 13.26 39.37
CA LYS A 3 12.97 12.60 39.64
C LYS A 3 11.93 12.67 38.50
N VAL A 4 12.07 13.57 37.53
CA VAL A 4 11.07 13.77 36.45
C VAL A 4 11.22 12.73 35.32
N ARG A 5 12.43 12.19 35.09
CA ARG A 5 12.74 11.28 33.95
C ARG A 5 12.19 9.86 34.12
N PHE A 6 11.91 9.41 35.35
CA PHE A 6 11.39 8.07 35.64
C PHE A 6 9.89 7.92 35.40
N HIS A 7 9.10 8.98 35.59
CA HIS A 7 7.64 8.95 35.43
C HIS A 7 7.17 8.90 33.96
N VAL A 8 7.99 9.40 33.02
CA VAL A 8 7.64 9.38 31.58
C VAL A 8 7.87 8.00 30.97
N ARG A 9 8.95 7.30 31.37
CA ARG A 9 9.28 5.94 30.89
C ARG A 9 8.35 4.84 31.41
N SER A 10 7.67 5.04 32.54
CA SER A 10 6.67 4.09 33.05
C SER A 10 5.33 4.25 32.31
N LYS A 11 4.88 5.48 32.05
CA LYS A 11 3.67 5.76 31.25
C LYS A 11 3.79 5.21 29.82
N LEU A 12 4.94 5.39 29.15
CA LEU A 12 5.19 4.84 27.82
C LEU A 12 5.09 3.30 27.77
N ARG A 13 5.67 2.60 28.77
CA ARG A 13 5.58 1.14 28.85
C ARG A 13 4.17 0.62 29.14
N ILE A 14 3.36 1.36 29.89
CA ILE A 14 1.97 0.97 30.16
C ILE A 14 1.11 1.17 28.90
N GLN A 15 1.28 2.30 28.20
CA GLN A 15 0.63 2.57 26.91
C GLN A 15 0.96 1.48 25.87
N GLU A 16 2.23 1.09 25.73
CA GLU A 16 2.65 0.03 24.81
C GLU A 16 2.06 -1.34 25.17
N ARG A 17 1.97 -1.67 26.47
CA ARG A 17 1.38 -2.93 26.94
C ARG A 17 -0.14 -2.95 26.75
N LEU A 18 -0.82 -1.84 26.99
CA LEU A 18 -2.25 -1.67 26.72
C LEU A 18 -2.53 -1.79 25.23
N PHE A 19 -1.75 -1.10 24.38
CA PHE A 19 -1.89 -1.18 22.93
C PHE A 19 -1.67 -2.60 22.40
N LYS A 20 -0.64 -3.31 22.90
CA LYS A 20 -0.43 -4.73 22.58
C LYS A 20 -1.55 -5.63 23.08
N ALA A 21 -2.10 -5.38 24.25
CA ALA A 21 -3.22 -6.16 24.80
C ALA A 21 -4.51 -5.93 24.01
N ILE A 22 -4.78 -4.68 23.60
CA ILE A 22 -5.90 -4.31 22.74
C ILE A 22 -5.75 -4.97 21.36
N LYS A 23 -4.56 -4.90 20.76
CA LYS A 23 -4.28 -5.53 19.45
C LYS A 23 -4.35 -7.06 19.49
N LYS A 24 -4.03 -7.67 20.65
CA LYS A 24 -4.15 -9.12 20.87
C LYS A 24 -5.58 -9.55 21.23
N SER A 25 -6.50 -8.60 21.45
CA SER A 25 -7.88 -8.95 21.77
C SER A 25 -8.57 -9.58 20.56
N ALA A 26 -9.27 -10.70 20.77
CA ALA A 26 -10.02 -11.40 19.73
C ALA A 26 -11.08 -10.52 19.05
N LEU A 27 -11.56 -9.47 19.75
CA LEU A 27 -12.45 -8.45 19.22
C LEU A 27 -11.80 -7.65 18.08
N PHE A 28 -10.53 -7.26 18.24
CA PHE A 28 -9.86 -6.42 17.24
C PHE A 28 -9.55 -7.19 15.96
N SER A 29 -9.05 -8.42 16.09
CA SER A 29 -8.82 -9.31 14.94
C SER A 29 -10.12 -9.65 14.21
N TRP A 30 -11.22 -9.87 14.95
CA TRP A 30 -12.54 -10.07 14.35
C TRP A 30 -12.99 -8.83 13.56
N PHE A 31 -12.82 -7.62 14.11
CA PHE A 31 -13.14 -6.37 13.41
C PHE A 31 -12.30 -6.14 12.14
N GLU A 32 -11.02 -6.54 12.15
CA GLU A 32 -10.14 -6.44 10.98
C GLU A 32 -10.60 -7.33 9.83
N GLU A 33 -10.93 -8.59 10.12
CA GLU A 33 -11.27 -9.62 9.12
C GLU A 33 -12.66 -9.45 8.48
N ILE A 34 -13.58 -8.73 9.14
CA ILE A 34 -14.95 -8.52 8.67
C ILE A 34 -15.00 -7.61 7.44
N THR A 35 -15.83 -7.93 6.44
CA THR A 35 -16.10 -7.03 5.31
C THR A 35 -17.06 -5.89 5.70
N ILE A 36 -17.06 -4.76 4.97
CA ILE A 36 -18.02 -3.65 5.21
C ILE A 36 -19.47 -4.14 5.19
N LYS A 37 -19.80 -5.08 4.29
CA LYS A 37 -21.14 -5.68 4.20
C LYS A 37 -21.49 -6.47 5.46
N GLN A 38 -20.57 -7.32 5.93
CA GLN A 38 -20.77 -8.08 7.16
C GLN A 38 -20.87 -7.17 8.37
N LEU A 39 -20.06 -6.11 8.46
CA LEU A 39 -20.15 -5.10 9.53
C LEU A 39 -21.55 -4.45 9.58
N PHE A 40 -22.10 -4.10 8.41
CA PHE A 40 -23.46 -3.58 8.27
C PHE A 40 -24.52 -4.58 8.70
N LEU A 41 -24.43 -5.82 8.25
CA LEU A 41 -25.37 -6.87 8.66
C LEU A 41 -25.31 -7.14 10.16
N THR A 42 -24.12 -7.15 10.76
CA THR A 42 -23.97 -7.32 12.21
C THR A 42 -24.58 -6.15 12.96
N PHE A 43 -24.37 -4.91 12.51
CA PHE A 43 -24.95 -3.72 13.13
C PHE A 43 -26.49 -3.75 13.10
N VAL A 44 -27.08 -4.07 11.94
CA VAL A 44 -28.54 -4.24 11.80
C VAL A 44 -29.06 -5.38 12.67
N THR A 45 -28.31 -6.49 12.76
CA THR A 45 -28.68 -7.62 13.62
C THR A 45 -28.71 -7.24 15.09
N ILE A 46 -27.76 -6.44 15.56
CA ILE A 46 -27.73 -5.93 16.94
C ILE A 46 -28.93 -5.01 17.20
N ILE A 47 -29.26 -4.12 16.27
CA ILE A 47 -30.44 -3.25 16.39
C ILE A 47 -31.72 -4.08 16.50
N ILE A 48 -31.90 -5.08 15.64
CA ILE A 48 -33.08 -5.95 15.70
C ILE A 48 -33.11 -6.73 17.02
N PHE A 49 -31.97 -7.28 17.46
CA PHE A 49 -31.85 -8.02 18.71
C PHE A 49 -32.18 -7.16 19.93
N CYS A 50 -31.63 -5.95 20.01
CA CYS A 50 -31.92 -4.99 21.08
C CYS A 50 -33.39 -4.55 21.03
N GLY A 51 -33.94 -4.26 19.85
CA GLY A 51 -35.36 -3.94 19.67
C GLY A 51 -36.30 -5.04 20.19
N ILE A 52 -36.00 -6.32 19.90
CA ILE A 52 -36.74 -7.46 20.45
C ILE A 52 -36.56 -7.53 21.97
N ALA A 53 -35.34 -7.36 22.49
CA ALA A 53 -35.09 -7.39 23.92
C ALA A 53 -35.83 -6.28 24.68
N TYR A 54 -35.91 -5.06 24.14
CA TYR A 54 -36.71 -3.97 24.69
C TYR A 54 -38.20 -4.29 24.70
N ASN A 55 -38.71 -4.91 23.63
CA ASN A 55 -40.10 -5.33 23.56
C ASN A 55 -40.41 -6.39 24.63
N ILE A 56 -39.53 -7.38 24.80
CA ILE A 56 -39.64 -8.41 25.85
C ILE A 56 -39.59 -7.79 27.25
N LEU A 57 -38.66 -6.87 27.51
CA LEU A 57 -38.56 -6.17 28.79
C LEU A 57 -39.81 -5.34 29.11
N SER A 58 -40.52 -4.86 28.08
CA SER A 58 -41.77 -4.11 28.22
C SER A 58 -42.96 -4.96 28.67
N PHE A 59 -42.86 -6.29 28.68
CA PHE A 59 -43.84 -7.14 29.37
C PHE A 59 -43.72 -7.08 30.90
N PHE A 60 -42.56 -6.69 31.43
CA PHE A 60 -42.33 -6.58 32.87
C PHE A 60 -42.61 -5.15 33.34
N PRO A 61 -43.55 -4.93 34.30
CA PRO A 61 -43.88 -3.60 34.78
C PRO A 61 -42.66 -2.85 35.31
N GLY A 62 -42.41 -1.65 34.77
CA GLY A 62 -41.31 -0.77 35.19
C GLY A 62 -39.92 -1.11 34.64
N GLN A 63 -39.78 -2.09 33.74
CA GLN A 63 -38.48 -2.54 33.21
C GLN A 63 -38.26 -2.30 31.71
N GLY A 64 -39.29 -1.83 30.99
CA GLY A 64 -39.27 -1.65 29.53
C GLY A 64 -39.13 -0.20 29.08
N LEU A 65 -39.77 0.11 27.96
CA LEU A 65 -39.80 1.46 27.39
C LEU A 65 -41.03 2.25 27.88
N ILE A 66 -40.90 3.56 27.98
CA ILE A 66 -42.02 4.47 28.23
C ILE A 66 -42.03 5.57 27.17
N THR A 67 -43.23 6.05 26.83
CA THR A 67 -43.39 7.22 25.97
C THR A 67 -43.31 8.50 26.81
N ARG A 68 -42.96 9.63 26.18
CA ARG A 68 -42.91 10.95 26.83
C ARG A 68 -44.20 11.34 27.59
N GLY A 69 -45.34 10.76 27.24
CA GLY A 69 -46.63 10.95 27.95
C GLY A 69 -46.77 10.13 29.25
N GLY A 70 -45.76 9.36 29.66
CA GLY A 70 -45.78 8.52 30.86
C GLY A 70 -46.63 7.26 30.75
N GLY A 71 -47.24 7.01 29.58
CA GLY A 71 -48.03 5.82 29.32
C GLY A 71 -47.13 4.57 29.17
N PRO A 72 -47.48 3.45 29.82
CA PRO A 72 -46.73 2.20 29.67
C PRO A 72 -46.84 1.69 28.22
N PHE A 73 -45.73 1.23 27.67
CA PHE A 73 -45.72 0.49 26.41
C PHE A 73 -46.54 -0.79 26.56
N LYS A 74 -47.61 -0.95 25.76
CA LYS A 74 -48.37 -2.22 25.72
C LYS A 74 -47.71 -3.15 24.70
N PRO A 75 -47.21 -4.33 25.10
CA PRO A 75 -46.53 -5.24 24.18
C PRO A 75 -47.45 -5.73 23.05
N GLY A 76 -46.94 -5.74 21.82
CA GLY A 76 -47.66 -6.10 20.60
C GLY A 76 -46.83 -5.85 19.34
N LEU A 77 -47.34 -6.22 18.16
CA LEU A 77 -46.61 -6.06 16.89
C LEU A 77 -46.26 -4.60 16.56
N ASN A 78 -47.17 -3.67 16.88
CA ASN A 78 -46.91 -2.24 16.67
C ASN A 78 -45.78 -1.74 17.59
N THR A 79 -45.73 -2.23 18.83
CA THR A 79 -44.70 -1.82 19.79
C THR A 79 -43.35 -2.50 19.55
N LEU A 80 -43.29 -3.58 18.78
CA LEU A 80 -42.02 -4.14 18.32
C LEU A 80 -41.31 -3.18 17.36
N LEU A 81 -42.05 -2.60 16.41
CA LEU A 81 -41.52 -1.62 15.47
C LEU A 81 -41.03 -0.36 16.19
N GLU A 82 -41.78 0.13 17.17
CA GLU A 82 -41.36 1.27 17.98
C GLU A 82 -40.13 0.95 18.85
N SER A 83 -39.99 -0.30 19.31
CA SER A 83 -38.80 -0.76 20.05
C SER A 83 -37.56 -0.84 19.15
N ILE A 84 -37.72 -1.30 17.91
CA ILE A 84 -36.65 -1.30 16.89
C ILE A 84 -36.29 0.14 16.50
N TYR A 85 -37.28 1.03 16.40
CA TYR A 85 -37.04 2.47 16.19
C TYR A 85 -36.22 3.06 17.35
N PHE A 86 -36.60 2.80 18.60
CA PHE A 86 -35.84 3.24 19.77
C PHE A 86 -34.40 2.71 19.75
N SER A 87 -34.21 1.42 19.46
CA SER A 87 -32.90 0.79 19.32
C SER A 87 -32.08 1.42 18.19
N THR A 88 -32.68 1.71 17.03
CA THR A 88 -32.01 2.39 15.91
C THR A 88 -31.53 3.79 16.31
N VAL A 89 -32.39 4.57 16.97
CA VAL A 89 -32.10 5.93 17.45
C VAL A 89 -31.03 5.93 18.55
N THR A 90 -31.01 4.88 19.37
CA THR A 90 -30.03 4.69 20.46
C THR A 90 -28.67 4.25 19.92
N ALA A 91 -28.63 3.22 19.06
CA ALA A 91 -27.41 2.72 18.44
C ALA A 91 -26.74 3.75 17.50
N SER A 92 -27.54 4.64 16.89
CA SER A 92 -27.03 5.78 16.11
C SER A 92 -26.63 6.98 16.96
N SER A 93 -26.83 6.93 18.28
CA SER A 93 -26.57 8.02 19.21
C SER A 93 -27.37 9.31 18.91
N LEU A 94 -28.50 9.21 18.21
CA LEU A 94 -29.40 10.34 17.93
C LEU A 94 -30.22 10.73 19.16
N GLY A 95 -30.80 9.75 19.86
CA GLY A 95 -31.48 9.94 21.14
C GLY A 95 -32.57 11.02 21.17
N TYR A 96 -33.59 10.92 20.31
CA TYR A 96 -34.65 11.95 20.21
C TYR A 96 -35.42 12.23 21.52
N GLY A 97 -35.46 11.26 22.45
CA GLY A 97 -36.07 11.42 23.77
C GLY A 97 -37.61 11.35 23.77
N ASP A 98 -38.20 10.88 22.69
CA ASP A 98 -39.62 10.55 22.55
C ASP A 98 -40.00 9.25 23.27
N ILE A 99 -39.07 8.28 23.25
CA ILE A 99 -39.13 7.02 23.98
C ILE A 99 -37.93 6.96 24.93
N THR A 100 -38.15 6.56 26.18
CA THR A 100 -37.09 6.44 27.18
C THR A 100 -37.10 5.07 27.86
N PRO A 101 -35.91 4.51 28.16
CA PRO A 101 -35.80 3.25 28.87
C PRO A 101 -35.97 3.47 30.38
N VAL A 102 -36.65 2.54 31.05
CA VAL A 102 -36.76 2.49 32.53
C VAL A 102 -36.36 1.12 33.08
N GLY A 103 -35.80 1.11 34.29
CA GLY A 103 -35.34 -0.13 34.93
C GLY A 103 -34.18 -0.78 34.19
N ILE A 104 -34.24 -2.08 33.97
CA ILE A 104 -33.19 -2.90 33.33
C ILE A 104 -32.89 -2.44 31.90
N SER A 105 -33.90 -1.92 31.17
CA SER A 105 -33.70 -1.40 29.82
C SER A 105 -32.68 -0.24 29.76
N MET A 106 -32.44 0.49 30.86
CA MET A 106 -31.40 1.52 30.93
C MET A 106 -30.00 0.91 30.76
N VAL A 107 -29.74 -0.25 31.36
CA VAL A 107 -28.45 -0.95 31.24
C VAL A 107 -28.26 -1.42 29.80
N LEU A 108 -29.31 -1.97 29.19
CA LEU A 108 -29.28 -2.38 27.80
C LEU A 108 -29.00 -1.19 26.87
N ALA A 109 -29.63 -0.03 27.10
CA ALA A 109 -29.39 1.19 26.33
C ALA A 109 -27.96 1.71 26.47
N MET A 110 -27.39 1.67 27.68
CA MET A 110 -25.98 2.04 27.87
C MET A 110 -25.03 1.12 27.07
N LEU A 111 -25.27 -0.19 27.09
CA LEU A 111 -24.46 -1.15 26.32
C LEU A 111 -24.66 -0.97 24.81
N GLU A 112 -25.88 -0.68 24.38
CA GLU A 112 -26.21 -0.45 22.97
C GLU A 112 -25.54 0.83 22.44
N VAL A 113 -25.53 1.92 23.20
CA VAL A 113 -24.81 3.15 22.81
C VAL A 113 -23.32 2.87 22.65
N LEU A 114 -22.71 2.13 23.58
CA LEU A 114 -21.29 1.77 23.48
C LEU A 114 -21.02 0.91 22.25
N ALA A 115 -21.85 -0.09 21.99
CA ALA A 115 -21.74 -0.91 20.79
C ALA A 115 -21.90 -0.05 19.52
N GLY A 116 -22.93 0.79 19.45
CA GLY A 116 -23.23 1.66 18.32
C GLY A 116 -22.07 2.59 17.97
N LEU A 117 -21.47 3.25 18.96
CA LEU A 117 -20.28 4.08 18.78
C LEU A 117 -19.09 3.28 18.25
N MET A 118 -18.87 2.04 18.73
CA MET A 118 -17.82 1.16 18.21
C MET A 118 -18.07 0.79 16.75
N PHE A 119 -19.32 0.49 16.36
CA PHE A 119 -19.65 0.19 14.96
C PHE A 119 -19.46 1.39 14.04
N ILE A 120 -19.92 2.59 14.44
CA ILE A 120 -19.71 3.83 13.66
C ILE A 120 -18.22 4.11 13.45
N GLY A 121 -17.41 3.99 14.51
CA GLY A 121 -15.95 4.10 14.41
C GLY A 121 -15.34 3.03 13.49
N GLY A 122 -15.85 1.80 13.55
CA GLY A 122 -15.46 0.70 12.66
C GLY A 122 -15.76 0.98 11.18
N PHE A 123 -16.94 1.54 10.87
CA PHE A 123 -17.29 1.95 9.51
C PHE A 123 -16.34 3.02 8.98
N ALA A 124 -16.12 4.08 9.75
CA ALA A 124 -15.20 5.15 9.38
C ALA A 124 -13.79 4.60 9.13
N SER A 125 -13.29 3.75 10.02
CA SER A 125 -11.98 3.09 9.89
C SER A 125 -11.88 2.27 8.59
N LYS A 126 -12.88 1.44 8.28
CA LYS A 126 -12.87 0.63 7.04
C LYS A 126 -12.90 1.49 5.78
N ILE A 127 -13.71 2.55 5.74
CA ILE A 127 -13.76 3.46 4.58
C ILE A 127 -12.40 4.14 4.38
N ILE A 128 -11.77 4.58 5.47
CA ILE A 128 -10.44 5.20 5.43
C ILE A 128 -9.39 4.18 4.97
N SER A 129 -9.42 2.94 5.49
CA SER A 129 -8.49 1.88 5.10
C SER A 129 -8.55 1.62 3.60
N VAL A 130 -9.76 1.40 3.05
CA VAL A 130 -9.92 1.11 1.61
C VAL A 130 -9.34 2.22 0.73
N LYS A 131 -9.56 3.49 1.10
CA LYS A 131 -8.98 4.63 0.38
C LYS A 131 -7.46 4.70 0.52
N THR A 132 -6.96 4.42 1.72
CA THR A 132 -5.53 4.46 2.01
C THR A 132 -4.79 3.35 1.28
N ASP A 133 -5.35 2.14 1.23
CA ASP A 133 -4.77 0.99 0.53
C ASP A 133 -4.69 1.24 -0.98
N ALA A 134 -5.74 1.80 -1.59
CA ALA A 134 -5.74 2.18 -3.00
C ALA A 134 -4.71 3.28 -3.31
N MET A 135 -4.62 4.32 -2.47
CA MET A 135 -3.64 5.39 -2.61
C MET A 135 -2.21 4.87 -2.45
N LEU A 136 -1.96 3.94 -1.53
CA LEU A 136 -0.65 3.32 -1.33
C LEU A 136 -0.21 2.52 -2.54
N GLU A 137 -1.13 1.77 -3.16
CA GLU A 137 -0.86 1.06 -4.41
C GLU A 137 -0.48 2.05 -5.52
N GLU A 138 -1.21 3.15 -5.66
CA GLU A 138 -0.91 4.20 -6.64
C GLU A 138 0.46 4.86 -6.39
N ILE A 139 0.79 5.18 -5.14
CA ILE A 139 2.11 5.72 -4.76
C ILE A 139 3.22 4.74 -5.12
N TYR A 140 3.04 3.45 -4.83
CA TYR A 140 4.02 2.42 -5.17
C TYR A 140 4.24 2.36 -6.70
N ARG A 141 3.15 2.41 -7.49
CA ARG A 141 3.22 2.44 -8.96
C ARG A 141 3.90 3.69 -9.49
N MET A 142 3.58 4.87 -8.95
CA MET A 142 4.25 6.12 -9.32
C MET A 142 5.75 6.07 -9.03
N ASN A 143 6.14 5.57 -7.85
CA ASN A 143 7.54 5.49 -7.44
C ASN A 143 8.36 4.62 -8.41
N ILE A 144 7.83 3.46 -8.82
CA ILE A 144 8.47 2.61 -9.84
C ILE A 144 8.63 3.37 -11.16
N ASN A 145 7.58 4.06 -11.62
CA ASN A 145 7.60 4.78 -12.88
C ASN A 145 8.64 5.91 -12.87
N ASP A 146 8.72 6.66 -11.77
CA ASP A 146 9.67 7.75 -11.59
C ASP A 146 11.11 7.23 -11.51
N GLU A 147 11.33 6.11 -10.83
CA GLU A 147 12.64 5.47 -10.75
C GLU A 147 13.12 5.00 -12.14
N ILE A 148 12.26 4.33 -12.93
CA ILE A 148 12.56 3.94 -14.32
C ILE A 148 12.84 5.16 -15.18
N ARG A 149 12.01 6.19 -15.09
CA ARG A 149 12.16 7.43 -15.87
C ARG A 149 13.46 8.14 -15.53
N SER A 150 13.82 8.19 -14.26
CA SER A 150 15.07 8.78 -13.77
C SER A 150 16.27 8.03 -14.34
N MET A 151 16.35 6.70 -14.18
CA MET A 151 17.45 5.90 -14.71
C MET A 151 17.59 6.03 -16.24
N ARG A 152 16.46 6.02 -16.98
CA ARG A 152 16.49 6.25 -18.44
C ARG A 152 16.97 7.66 -18.80
N SER A 153 16.62 8.66 -18.02
CA SER A 153 17.10 10.03 -18.18
C SER A 153 18.59 10.14 -17.91
N THR A 154 19.10 9.48 -16.87
CA THR A 154 20.53 9.36 -16.56
C THR A 154 21.30 8.71 -17.71
N LEU A 155 20.81 7.58 -18.25
CA LEU A 155 21.39 6.94 -19.43
C LEU A 155 21.39 7.88 -20.65
N PHE A 156 20.31 8.64 -20.86
CA PHE A 156 20.26 9.64 -21.93
C PHE A 156 21.31 10.74 -21.76
N LEU A 157 21.51 11.24 -20.54
CA LEU A 157 22.56 12.22 -20.24
C LEU A 157 23.96 11.64 -20.51
N HIS A 158 24.23 10.40 -20.07
CA HIS A 158 25.50 9.75 -20.38
C HIS A 158 25.74 9.61 -21.89
N ARG A 159 24.72 9.26 -22.67
CA ARG A 159 24.83 9.24 -24.14
C ARG A 159 25.18 10.61 -24.71
N LYS A 160 24.57 11.68 -24.19
CA LYS A 160 24.86 13.06 -24.60
C LYS A 160 26.27 13.49 -24.22
N ASP A 161 26.79 13.01 -23.09
CA ASP A 161 28.17 13.28 -22.69
C ASP A 161 29.17 12.52 -23.55
N ILE A 162 28.87 11.26 -23.90
CA ILE A 162 29.66 10.47 -24.88
C ILE A 162 29.73 11.20 -26.22
N ASP A 163 28.63 11.81 -26.67
CA ASP A 163 28.57 12.55 -27.93
C ASP A 163 29.56 13.72 -28.01
N LYS A 164 29.86 14.34 -26.87
CA LYS A 164 30.77 15.50 -26.79
C LYS A 164 32.25 15.10 -26.74
N LEU A 165 32.56 13.81 -26.57
CA LEU A 165 33.93 13.36 -26.41
C LEU A 165 34.75 13.52 -27.69
N SER A 166 36.00 13.92 -27.50
CA SER A 166 37.04 14.00 -28.52
C SER A 166 38.18 13.02 -28.21
N ARG A 167 39.12 12.82 -29.16
CA ARG A 167 40.21 11.84 -29.04
C ARG A 167 41.10 12.01 -27.80
N GLY A 168 41.16 13.21 -27.22
CA GLY A 168 41.92 13.51 -26.00
C GLY A 168 41.24 13.07 -24.69
N ASP A 169 39.93 12.80 -24.70
CA ASP A 169 39.11 12.64 -23.49
C ASP A 169 39.09 11.20 -22.95
N ARG A 170 40.26 10.54 -22.91
CA ARG A 170 40.37 9.12 -22.56
C ARG A 170 39.87 8.80 -21.16
N GLU A 171 40.26 9.62 -20.17
CA GLU A 171 39.85 9.40 -18.79
C GLU A 171 38.36 9.70 -18.60
N THR A 172 37.83 10.73 -19.26
CA THR A 172 36.39 11.04 -19.25
C THR A 172 35.55 9.89 -19.80
N MET A 173 35.99 9.25 -20.90
CA MET A 173 35.33 8.08 -21.47
C MET A 173 35.28 6.91 -20.47
N LYS A 174 36.40 6.65 -19.76
CA LYS A 174 36.45 5.62 -18.72
C LYS A 174 35.50 5.94 -17.56
N THR A 175 35.49 7.18 -17.08
CA THR A 175 34.56 7.61 -16.02
C THR A 175 33.11 7.44 -16.44
N ILE A 176 32.75 7.81 -17.66
CA ILE A 176 31.39 7.63 -18.18
C ILE A 176 31.04 6.13 -18.26
N ALA A 177 31.95 5.28 -18.72
CA ALA A 177 31.73 3.84 -18.75
C ALA A 177 31.45 3.24 -17.36
N VAL A 178 32.19 3.67 -16.33
CA VAL A 178 31.94 3.29 -14.92
C VAL A 178 30.54 3.73 -14.48
N HIS A 179 30.17 4.99 -14.73
CA HIS A 179 28.85 5.50 -14.35
C HIS A 179 27.70 4.77 -15.05
N ILE A 180 27.86 4.45 -16.35
CA ILE A 180 26.90 3.62 -17.09
C ILE A 180 26.77 2.23 -16.46
N GLY A 181 27.88 1.60 -16.08
CA GLY A 181 27.87 0.32 -15.37
C GLY A 181 27.07 0.39 -14.06
N ASN A 182 27.25 1.45 -13.28
CA ASN A 182 26.49 1.67 -12.05
C ASN A 182 24.99 1.87 -12.31
N THR A 183 24.63 2.68 -13.33
CA THR A 183 23.22 2.85 -13.72
C THR A 183 22.59 1.55 -14.20
N PHE A 184 23.33 0.68 -14.92
CA PHE A 184 22.83 -0.65 -15.28
C PHE A 184 22.63 -1.56 -14.07
N ALA A 185 23.49 -1.45 -13.05
CA ALA A 185 23.29 -2.17 -11.79
C ALA A 185 22.02 -1.70 -11.07
N GLU A 186 21.74 -0.39 -11.02
CA GLU A 186 20.48 0.15 -10.48
C GLU A 186 19.27 -0.38 -11.27
N ILE A 187 19.32 -0.33 -12.60
CA ILE A 187 18.26 -0.88 -13.47
C ILE A 187 18.02 -2.35 -13.18
N LYS A 188 19.07 -3.15 -12.99
CA LYS A 188 18.96 -4.56 -12.61
C LYS A 188 18.12 -4.73 -11.33
N TYR A 189 18.40 -3.95 -10.28
CA TYR A 189 17.66 -4.05 -9.02
C TYR A 189 16.19 -3.69 -9.18
N VAL A 190 15.88 -2.61 -9.89
CA VAL A 190 14.50 -2.16 -10.12
C VAL A 190 13.74 -3.15 -11.01
N MET A 191 14.35 -3.62 -12.10
CA MET A 191 13.72 -4.61 -12.98
C MET A 191 13.46 -5.94 -12.26
N LYS A 192 14.32 -6.33 -11.31
CA LYS A 192 14.07 -7.50 -10.46
C LYS A 192 12.81 -7.34 -9.60
N THR A 193 12.51 -6.13 -9.13
CA THR A 193 11.29 -5.84 -8.37
C THR A 193 10.06 -5.88 -9.28
N ILE A 194 10.14 -5.24 -10.45
CA ILE A 194 9.04 -5.18 -11.43
C ILE A 194 8.65 -6.57 -11.94
N LEU A 195 9.64 -7.38 -12.36
CA LEU A 195 9.39 -8.69 -12.97
C LEU A 195 8.84 -9.74 -12.00
N LYS A 196 8.83 -9.46 -10.69
CA LYS A 196 8.15 -10.31 -9.69
C LYS A 196 6.64 -10.05 -9.61
N ASN A 197 6.19 -8.86 -9.99
CA ASN A 197 4.87 -8.32 -9.69
C ASN A 197 3.96 -8.16 -10.92
N ASP A 198 4.16 -8.99 -11.96
CA ASP A 198 3.49 -8.98 -13.27
C ASP A 198 4.25 -8.24 -14.40
N VAL A 199 4.68 -9.04 -15.39
CA VAL A 199 5.47 -8.61 -16.55
C VAL A 199 4.60 -7.89 -17.59
N GLU A 200 3.33 -8.29 -17.75
CA GLU A 200 2.44 -7.69 -18.75
C GLU A 200 2.08 -6.26 -18.39
N GLU A 201 1.82 -6.02 -17.11
CA GLU A 201 1.49 -4.71 -16.59
C GLU A 201 2.58 -3.68 -16.87
N HIS A 202 3.85 -4.10 -16.81
CA HIS A 202 5.01 -3.22 -16.96
C HIS A 202 5.69 -3.33 -18.33
N LYS A 203 5.06 -3.99 -19.32
CA LYS A 203 5.71 -4.31 -20.61
C LYS A 203 6.25 -3.09 -21.34
N LEU A 204 5.53 -1.97 -21.31
CA LEU A 204 5.95 -0.72 -21.96
C LEU A 204 7.25 -0.21 -21.33
N TYR A 205 7.31 -0.16 -20.01
CA TYR A 205 8.48 0.32 -19.27
C TYR A 205 9.68 -0.60 -19.44
N ILE A 206 9.46 -1.92 -19.42
CA ILE A 206 10.51 -2.92 -19.71
C ILE A 206 11.06 -2.66 -21.10
N ASN A 207 10.19 -2.52 -22.11
CA ASN A 207 10.61 -2.33 -23.50
C ASN A 207 11.41 -1.03 -23.70
N LEU A 208 10.94 0.08 -23.12
CA LEU A 208 11.62 1.37 -23.17
C LEU A 208 12.95 1.37 -22.40
N THR A 209 13.06 0.57 -21.33
CA THR A 209 14.30 0.41 -20.57
C THR A 209 15.31 -0.41 -21.37
N LEU A 210 14.88 -1.52 -21.98
CA LEU A 210 15.72 -2.31 -22.89
C LEU A 210 16.21 -1.49 -24.09
N GLU A 211 15.35 -0.64 -24.65
CA GLU A 211 15.75 0.32 -25.68
C GLU A 211 16.81 1.31 -25.19
N SER A 212 16.59 1.89 -24.01
CA SER A 212 17.60 2.77 -23.40
C SER A 212 18.93 2.05 -23.16
N ILE A 213 18.92 0.80 -22.71
CA ILE A 213 20.13 -0.01 -22.55
C ILE A 213 20.82 -0.21 -23.90
N ASN A 214 20.08 -0.66 -24.91
CA ASN A 214 20.59 -0.91 -26.26
C ASN A 214 21.26 0.33 -26.84
N ASP A 215 20.56 1.47 -26.83
CA ASP A 215 21.08 2.72 -27.37
C ASP A 215 22.33 3.21 -26.64
N THR A 216 22.40 2.99 -25.32
CA THR A 216 23.59 3.37 -24.53
C THR A 216 24.78 2.48 -24.83
N LEU A 217 24.57 1.16 -24.92
CA LEU A 217 25.63 0.22 -25.30
C LEU A 217 26.15 0.50 -26.70
N ARG A 218 25.25 0.67 -27.69
CA ARG A 218 25.61 1.08 -29.05
C ARG A 218 26.46 2.34 -29.02
N LYS A 219 25.98 3.39 -28.34
CA LYS A 219 26.67 4.68 -28.30
C LYS A 219 28.07 4.59 -27.70
N LEU A 220 28.21 3.82 -26.62
CA LEU A 220 29.47 3.59 -25.94
C LEU A 220 30.47 2.86 -26.85
N VAL A 221 30.04 1.77 -27.50
CA VAL A 221 30.86 0.97 -28.42
C VAL A 221 31.27 1.78 -29.65
N ASP A 222 30.32 2.41 -30.32
CA ASP A 222 30.56 3.16 -31.57
C ASP A 222 31.52 4.32 -31.33
N LYS A 223 31.30 5.10 -30.27
CA LYS A 223 32.18 6.25 -29.95
C LYS A 223 33.56 5.81 -29.50
N SER A 224 33.66 4.69 -28.78
CA SER A 224 34.95 4.09 -28.42
C SER A 224 35.77 3.70 -29.66
N LYS A 225 35.13 3.05 -30.65
CA LYS A 225 35.76 2.71 -31.93
C LYS A 225 36.17 3.95 -32.72
N GLU A 226 35.27 4.93 -32.83
CA GLU A 226 35.50 6.20 -33.54
C GLU A 226 36.73 6.96 -33.00
N LEU A 227 36.84 7.07 -31.67
CA LEU A 227 37.92 7.81 -31.01
C LEU A 227 39.19 6.98 -30.81
N GLY A 228 39.13 5.65 -30.99
CA GLY A 228 40.23 4.74 -30.65
C GLY A 228 40.55 4.71 -29.15
N VAL A 229 39.55 5.01 -28.31
CA VAL A 229 39.68 5.07 -26.85
C VAL A 229 39.07 3.82 -26.25
N LYS A 230 39.89 2.96 -25.66
CA LYS A 230 39.40 1.71 -25.07
C LYS A 230 38.87 1.89 -23.65
N ILE A 231 37.93 1.03 -23.29
CA ILE A 231 37.30 0.96 -21.98
C ILE A 231 38.08 -0.04 -21.13
N LYS A 232 38.20 0.20 -19.81
CA LYS A 232 38.86 -0.79 -18.94
C LYS A 232 38.10 -2.12 -18.99
N LYS A 233 38.84 -3.22 -19.09
CA LYS A 233 38.28 -4.57 -19.11
C LYS A 233 37.39 -4.89 -17.90
N SER A 234 37.73 -4.37 -16.72
CA SER A 234 36.91 -4.50 -15.49
C SER A 234 35.50 -3.92 -15.69
N ASP A 235 35.43 -2.74 -16.31
CA ASP A 235 34.21 -1.96 -16.45
C ASP A 235 33.32 -2.56 -17.55
N ALA A 236 33.94 -2.98 -18.66
CA ALA A 236 33.26 -3.74 -19.71
C ALA A 236 32.68 -5.06 -19.19
N THR A 237 33.43 -5.77 -18.33
CA THR A 237 32.96 -7.00 -17.69
C THR A 237 31.79 -6.72 -16.75
N ASN A 238 31.86 -5.66 -15.94
CA ASN A 238 30.77 -5.27 -15.04
C ASN A 238 29.49 -4.96 -15.83
N ILE A 239 29.59 -4.13 -16.87
CA ILE A 239 28.46 -3.81 -17.77
C ILE A 239 27.82 -5.09 -18.32
N LYS A 240 28.63 -6.04 -18.80
CA LYS A 240 28.13 -7.32 -19.32
C LYS A 240 27.38 -8.12 -18.27
N VAL A 241 27.93 -8.25 -17.07
CA VAL A 241 27.30 -9.02 -15.99
C VAL A 241 25.93 -8.42 -15.65
N GLU A 242 25.88 -7.10 -15.47
CA GLU A 242 24.67 -6.38 -15.10
C GLU A 242 23.57 -6.48 -16.17
N VAL A 243 23.91 -6.21 -17.43
CA VAL A 243 22.95 -6.26 -18.54
C VAL A 243 22.52 -7.70 -18.86
N SER A 244 23.42 -8.67 -18.80
CA SER A 244 23.08 -10.09 -19.04
C SER A 244 22.09 -10.61 -18.00
N TYR A 245 22.19 -10.15 -16.76
CA TYR A 245 21.22 -10.49 -15.72
C TYR A 245 19.83 -9.92 -16.06
N VAL A 246 19.75 -8.67 -16.49
CA VAL A 246 18.50 -8.04 -16.97
C VAL A 246 17.89 -8.85 -18.12
N ILE A 247 18.68 -9.16 -19.15
CA ILE A 247 18.24 -9.97 -20.30
C ILE A 247 17.68 -11.31 -19.83
N LYS A 248 18.42 -12.04 -18.97
CA LYS A 248 17.99 -13.36 -18.47
C LYS A 248 16.66 -13.32 -17.74
N MET A 249 16.37 -12.24 -17.01
CA MET A 249 15.09 -12.08 -16.32
C MET A 249 13.95 -11.82 -17.30
N VAL A 250 14.19 -11.02 -18.34
CA VAL A 250 13.17 -10.59 -19.31
C VAL A 250 12.91 -11.65 -20.39
N ASN A 251 13.90 -12.49 -20.72
CA ASN A 251 13.80 -13.57 -21.73
C ASN A 251 12.79 -14.68 -21.39
N LYS A 252 12.14 -14.61 -20.21
CA LYS A 252 11.00 -15.46 -19.88
C LYS A 252 9.77 -15.16 -20.73
N SER A 253 9.73 -14.01 -21.40
CA SER A 253 8.63 -13.59 -22.26
C SER A 253 9.08 -13.43 -23.71
N PRO A 254 8.36 -14.00 -24.71
CA PRO A 254 8.70 -13.88 -26.12
C PRO A 254 8.55 -12.44 -26.66
N LEU A 255 7.90 -11.56 -25.91
CA LEU A 255 7.67 -10.15 -26.26
C LEU A 255 8.94 -9.34 -26.52
N PHE A 256 10.08 -9.74 -25.92
CA PHE A 256 11.30 -8.93 -25.90
C PHE A 256 12.46 -9.51 -26.70
N SER A 257 12.26 -10.66 -27.37
CA SER A 257 13.30 -11.44 -28.07
C SER A 257 14.13 -10.62 -29.06
N ALA A 258 13.49 -9.93 -30.00
CA ALA A 258 14.19 -9.12 -31.02
C ALA A 258 15.05 -7.99 -30.42
N ARG A 259 14.69 -7.47 -29.24
CA ARG A 259 15.46 -6.43 -28.54
C ARG A 259 16.62 -7.02 -27.76
N ILE A 260 16.40 -8.18 -27.14
CA ILE A 260 17.44 -8.96 -26.48
C ILE A 260 18.58 -9.29 -27.46
N GLU A 261 18.25 -9.77 -28.67
CA GLU A 261 19.26 -10.11 -29.69
C GLU A 261 20.17 -8.91 -30.05
N LYS A 262 19.59 -7.72 -30.21
CA LYS A 262 20.36 -6.49 -30.48
C LYS A 262 21.30 -6.13 -29.33
N ILE A 263 20.81 -6.22 -28.09
CA ILE A 263 21.61 -5.95 -26.90
C ILE A 263 22.77 -6.96 -26.80
N GLU A 264 22.50 -8.24 -27.02
CA GLU A 264 23.53 -9.28 -27.00
C GLU A 264 24.62 -9.07 -28.06
N SER A 265 24.26 -8.55 -29.24
CA SER A 265 25.24 -8.16 -30.27
C SER A 265 26.20 -7.10 -29.75
N TYR A 266 25.68 -6.00 -29.18
CA TYR A 266 26.53 -4.93 -28.64
C TYR A 266 27.34 -5.37 -27.40
N LEU A 267 26.80 -6.27 -26.57
CA LEU A 267 27.57 -6.86 -25.49
C LEU A 267 28.78 -7.65 -25.99
N LYS A 268 28.66 -8.38 -27.11
CA LYS A 268 29.82 -9.06 -27.74
C LYS A 268 30.83 -8.05 -28.26
N GLU A 269 30.36 -7.00 -28.93
CA GLU A 269 31.25 -5.94 -29.45
C GLU A 269 31.97 -5.16 -28.35
N LEU A 270 31.43 -5.09 -27.14
CA LEU A 270 32.07 -4.42 -26.01
C LEU A 270 33.45 -5.02 -25.66
N ASP A 271 33.69 -6.30 -25.94
CA ASP A 271 35.03 -6.91 -25.75
C ASP A 271 36.06 -6.31 -26.71
N SER A 272 35.65 -6.03 -27.95
CA SER A 272 36.55 -5.51 -29.00
C SER A 272 37.10 -4.11 -28.69
N VAL A 273 36.40 -3.38 -27.81
CA VAL A 273 36.74 -2.02 -27.38
C VAL A 273 37.29 -1.98 -25.95
N SER A 274 37.62 -3.13 -25.37
CA SER A 274 38.16 -3.23 -24.01
C SER A 274 39.68 -3.46 -23.98
N GLU A 275 40.37 -2.88 -22.99
CA GLU A 275 41.77 -3.18 -22.63
C GLU A 275 41.99 -3.38 -21.13
#